data_AF-A0A9E0IR17-F1
#
_entry.id   AF-A0A9E0IR17-F1
#
_cell.length_a   1.000
_cell.length_b   1.000
_cell.length_c   1.000
_cell.angle_alpha   90.00
_cell.angle_beta   90.00
_cell.angle_gamma   90.00
#
_symmetry.space_group_name_H-M   'P 1'
#
loop_
_entity.id
_entity.type
_entity.pdbx_description
1 polymer ?
#
loop_
_entity_poly.entity_id
_entity_poly.type
_entity_poly.pdbx_seq_one_letter_code
_entity_poly.pdbx_strand_id
1 'polypeptide(L)'
;MLVSLPLAALLLGWAALAGLHRGGHRAFAAGRWSAARRRYRVIAAVAPGRRRRQAARLSLAACQLAAGDHAGGFAALTRLAGLATEPTTRAVWLGNRAYAALRCPALGIEPLVALAWVEEALAARPGVPALLHTRAIGLAAVGRADESLAVLDGLSAVDDRWPALGAERCHDLAAAWDARGHAAYAADYRARAARLAGG
;
A
#
# COMPACT_ATOMS: atom_id res chain seq x y z
N MET A 1 -19.62 11.34 43.17
CA MET A 1 -19.35 12.17 41.99
C MET A 1 -17.88 12.12 41.53
N LEU A 2 -17.19 10.97 41.61
CA LEU A 2 -15.72 10.86 41.39
C LEU A 2 -15.30 9.85 40.29
N VAL A 3 -16.26 9.23 39.58
CA VAL A 3 -15.98 8.24 38.51
C VAL A 3 -15.74 8.91 37.13
N SER A 4 -15.92 10.23 37.03
CA SER A 4 -16.06 10.94 35.75
C SER A 4 -14.73 11.34 35.08
N LEU A 5 -13.69 11.65 35.86
CA LEU A 5 -12.37 12.07 35.35
C LEU A 5 -11.58 10.98 34.60
N PRO A 6 -11.49 9.71 35.08
CA PRO A 6 -10.72 8.68 34.38
C PRO A 6 -11.37 8.27 33.05
N LEU A 7 -12.70 8.26 32.98
CA LEU A 7 -13.42 7.94 31.75
C LEU A 7 -13.21 9.03 30.69
N ALA A 8 -13.28 10.31 31.07
CA ALA A 8 -13.03 11.43 30.16
C ALA A 8 -11.60 11.39 29.58
N ALA A 9 -10.59 11.13 30.43
CA ALA A 9 -9.21 11.00 29.98
C ALA A 9 -9.00 9.80 29.03
N LEU A 10 -9.63 8.66 29.31
CA LEU A 10 -9.60 7.50 28.41
C LEU A 10 -10.25 7.79 27.06
N LEU A 11 -11.43 8.43 27.05
CA LEU A 11 -12.13 8.81 25.82
C LEU A 11 -11.31 9.80 24.98
N LEU A 12 -10.69 10.79 25.62
CA LEU A 12 -9.78 11.74 24.96
C LEU A 12 -8.56 11.03 24.35
N GLY A 13 -7.94 10.11 25.11
CA GLY A 13 -6.83 9.29 24.60
C GLY A 13 -7.22 8.45 23.38
N TRP A 14 -8.41 7.84 23.41
CA TRP A 14 -8.96 7.09 22.29
C TRP A 14 -9.27 7.95 21.07
N ALA A 15 -9.89 9.11 21.27
CA ALA A 15 -10.16 10.07 20.21
C ALA A 15 -8.85 10.58 19.56
N ALA A 16 -7.83 10.87 20.36
CA ALA A 16 -6.51 11.26 19.88
C ALA A 16 -5.86 10.15 19.02
N LEU A 17 -5.91 8.89 19.46
CA LEU A 17 -5.39 7.76 18.69
C LEU A 17 -6.15 7.54 17.38
N ALA A 18 -7.48 7.66 17.39
CA ALA A 18 -8.29 7.57 16.18
C ALA A 18 -7.98 8.72 15.21
N GLY A 19 -7.79 9.94 15.73
CA GLY A 19 -7.36 11.11 14.97
C GLY A 19 -5.98 10.91 14.33
N LEU A 20 -5.01 10.39 15.08
CA LEU A 20 -3.68 10.05 14.56
C LEU A 20 -3.74 9.01 13.44
N HIS A 21 -4.57 7.98 13.59
CA HIS A 21 -4.73 6.92 12.58
C HIS A 21 -5.33 7.47 11.28
N ARG A 22 -6.44 8.21 11.37
CA ARG A 22 -7.07 8.85 10.21
C ARG A 22 -6.13 9.86 9.54
N GLY A 23 -5.42 10.65 10.34
CA GLY A 23 -4.40 11.59 9.86
C GLY A 23 -3.22 10.89 9.18
N GLY A 24 -2.82 9.71 9.67
CA GLY A 24 -1.82 8.84 9.05
C GLY A 24 -2.26 8.38 7.66
N HIS A 25 -3.48 7.84 7.54
CA HIS A 25 -4.02 7.40 6.26
C HIS A 25 -4.20 8.54 5.27
N ARG A 26 -4.72 9.70 5.70
CA ARG A 26 -4.84 10.88 4.83
C ARG A 26 -3.48 11.40 4.37
N ALA A 27 -2.48 11.37 5.23
CA ALA A 27 -1.12 11.75 4.83
C ALA A 27 -0.53 10.75 3.83
N PHE A 28 -0.78 9.45 4.03
CA PHE A 28 -0.35 8.40 3.10
C PHE A 28 -1.04 8.51 1.74
N ALA A 29 -2.37 8.60 1.70
CA ALA A 29 -3.10 8.75 0.44
C ALA A 29 -2.69 10.00 -0.36
N ALA A 30 -2.29 11.07 0.33
CA ALA A 30 -1.82 12.32 -0.27
C ALA A 30 -0.30 12.35 -0.55
N GLY A 31 0.40 11.21 -0.57
CA GLY A 31 1.83 11.18 -0.90
C GLY A 31 2.78 11.73 0.17
N ARG A 32 2.28 12.14 1.34
CA ARG A 32 3.08 12.74 2.42
C ARG A 32 3.70 11.68 3.32
N TRP A 33 4.56 10.84 2.76
CA TRP A 33 5.15 9.66 3.39
C TRP A 33 5.81 9.94 4.74
N SER A 34 6.61 11.01 4.81
CA SER A 34 7.28 11.43 6.05
C SER A 34 6.28 11.76 7.16
N ALA A 35 5.19 12.44 6.83
CA ALA A 35 4.17 12.83 7.78
C ALA A 35 3.30 11.63 8.22
N ALA A 36 3.00 10.70 7.30
CA ALA A 36 2.34 9.44 7.62
C ALA A 36 3.22 8.59 8.55
N ARG A 37 4.50 8.43 8.22
CA ARG A 37 5.49 7.68 9.00
C ARG A 37 5.61 8.19 10.43
N ARG A 38 5.68 9.51 10.64
CA ARG A 38 5.69 10.10 12.00
C ARG A 38 4.47 9.69 12.81
N ARG A 39 3.27 9.77 12.23
CA ARG A 39 2.03 9.40 12.92
C ARG A 39 1.97 7.91 13.25
N TYR A 40 2.33 7.04 12.30
CA TYR A 40 2.36 5.60 12.56
C TYR A 40 3.42 5.19 13.58
N ARG A 41 4.55 5.90 13.68
CA ARG A 41 5.54 5.68 14.75
C ARG A 41 4.95 5.94 16.14
N VAL A 42 4.23 7.06 16.29
CA VAL A 42 3.53 7.38 17.55
C VAL A 42 2.53 6.27 17.88
N ILE A 43 1.67 5.89 16.93
CA ILE A 43 0.68 4.82 17.14
C ILE A 43 1.36 3.49 17.51
N ALA A 44 2.45 3.11 16.83
CA ALA A 44 3.18 1.88 17.11
C ALA A 44 3.79 1.86 18.52
N ALA A 45 4.14 3.03 19.08
CA ALA A 45 4.68 3.17 20.42
C ALA A 45 3.58 3.17 21.49
N VAL A 46 2.50 3.93 21.29
CA VAL A 46 1.52 4.24 22.36
C VAL A 46 0.20 3.47 22.26
N ALA A 47 -0.11 2.83 21.13
CA ALA A 47 -1.41 2.18 20.97
C ALA A 47 -1.57 1.00 21.95
N PRO A 48 -2.72 0.89 22.62
CA PRO A 48 -3.00 -0.27 23.47
C PRO A 48 -3.25 -1.51 22.62
N GLY A 49 -2.68 -2.63 23.06
CA GLY A 49 -2.83 -3.93 22.43
C GLY A 49 -1.85 -4.23 21.30
N ARG A 50 -1.51 -5.52 21.16
CA ARG A 50 -0.58 -6.01 20.14
C ARG A 50 -1.07 -5.75 18.71
N ARG A 51 -2.37 -5.95 18.46
CA ARG A 51 -3.00 -5.79 17.12
C ARG A 51 -2.80 -4.39 16.53
N ARG A 52 -3.08 -3.32 17.28
CA ARG A 52 -2.95 -1.94 16.77
C ARG A 52 -1.50 -1.56 16.52
N ARG A 53 -0.60 -1.94 17.43
CA ARG A 53 0.84 -1.70 17.25
C ARG A 53 1.36 -2.41 16.01
N GLN A 54 0.89 -3.61 15.75
CA GLN A 54 1.25 -4.36 14.56
C GLN A 54 0.69 -3.73 13.28
N ALA A 55 -0.58 -3.33 13.24
CA ALA A 55 -1.16 -2.62 12.10
C ALA A 55 -0.40 -1.31 11.80
N ALA A 56 0.03 -0.59 12.84
CA ALA A 56 0.87 0.59 12.69
C ALA A 56 2.26 0.25 12.13
N ARG A 57 2.89 -0.85 12.56
CA ARG A 57 4.17 -1.32 12.00
C ARG A 57 4.06 -1.76 10.53
N LEU A 58 2.96 -2.41 10.15
CA LEU A 58 2.68 -2.69 8.73
C LEU A 58 2.54 -1.41 7.92
N SER A 59 1.86 -0.40 8.49
CA SER A 59 1.71 0.92 7.84
C SER A 59 3.05 1.67 7.73
N LEU A 60 3.98 1.47 8.67
CA LEU A 60 5.35 1.99 8.57
C LEU A 60 6.12 1.33 7.43
N ALA A 61 6.03 0.01 7.28
CA ALA A 61 6.64 -0.69 6.16
C ALA A 61 6.04 -0.21 4.83
N ALA A 62 4.72 -0.04 4.75
CA ALA A 62 4.06 0.53 3.57
C ALA A 62 4.57 1.94 3.22
N CYS A 63 4.86 2.78 4.22
CA CYS A 63 5.47 4.10 3.98
C CYS A 63 6.89 4.01 3.40
N GLN A 64 7.66 2.96 3.71
CA GLN A 64 8.98 2.74 3.10
C GLN A 64 8.82 2.33 1.63
N LEU A 65 7.90 1.40 1.37
CA LEU A 65 7.59 0.95 0.01
C LEU A 65 7.12 2.10 -0.88
N ALA A 66 6.17 2.91 -0.40
CA ALA A 66 5.67 4.08 -1.13
C ALA A 66 6.73 5.18 -1.34
N ALA A 67 7.80 5.18 -0.53
CA ALA A 67 8.94 6.08 -0.69
C ALA A 67 10.05 5.49 -1.58
N GLY A 68 9.84 4.30 -2.17
CA GLY A 68 10.81 3.61 -3.03
C GLY A 68 11.85 2.74 -2.29
N ASP A 69 11.83 2.71 -0.96
CA ASP A 69 12.68 1.82 -0.14
C ASP A 69 12.07 0.41 -0.09
N HIS A 70 12.07 -0.26 -1.24
CA HIS A 70 11.46 -1.59 -1.41
C HIS A 70 12.18 -2.66 -0.58
N ALA A 71 13.52 -2.66 -0.60
CA ALA A 71 14.33 -3.61 0.16
C ALA A 71 14.17 -3.42 1.68
N GLY A 72 14.24 -2.18 2.18
CA GLY A 72 14.03 -1.88 3.59
C GLY A 72 12.60 -2.16 4.05
N GLY A 73 11.60 -1.86 3.22
CA GLY A 73 10.20 -2.21 3.49
C GLY A 73 9.99 -3.73 3.53
N PHE A 74 10.57 -4.49 2.61
CA PHE A 74 10.51 -5.97 2.63
C PHE A 74 11.18 -6.54 3.88
N ALA A 75 12.36 -6.05 4.25
CA ALA A 75 13.06 -6.47 5.46
C ALA A 75 12.24 -6.19 6.73
N ALA A 76 11.53 -5.04 6.78
CA ALA A 76 10.61 -4.72 7.86
C ALA A 76 9.42 -5.69 7.90
N LEU A 77 8.85 -6.06 6.75
CA LEU A 77 7.74 -7.02 6.66
C LEU A 77 8.16 -8.43 7.07
N THR A 78 9.37 -8.88 6.73
CA THR A 78 9.90 -10.18 7.17
C THR A 78 9.96 -10.28 8.69
N ARG A 79 10.34 -9.21 9.39
CA ARG A 79 10.30 -9.16 10.87
C ARG A 79 8.90 -9.23 11.46
N LEU A 80 7.86 -8.98 10.66
CA LEU A 80 6.45 -9.04 11.07
C LEU A 80 5.76 -10.36 10.74
N ALA A 81 6.42 -11.29 10.05
CA ALA A 81 5.81 -12.53 9.52
C ALA A 81 5.07 -13.33 10.59
N GLY A 82 5.69 -13.54 11.76
CA GLY A 82 5.11 -14.31 12.87
C GLY A 82 3.98 -13.58 13.63
N LEU A 83 3.69 -12.33 13.28
CA LEU A 83 2.67 -11.54 13.97
C LEU A 83 1.37 -11.48 13.16
N ALA A 84 1.40 -11.67 11.84
CA ALA A 84 0.26 -11.46 10.94
C ALA A 84 -0.73 -12.63 10.95
N THR A 85 -1.36 -12.87 12.11
CA THR A 85 -2.26 -14.00 12.34
C THR A 85 -3.71 -13.72 11.95
N GLU A 86 -4.17 -12.47 12.03
CA GLU A 86 -5.52 -12.10 11.60
C GLU A 86 -5.60 -12.05 10.06
N PRO A 87 -6.64 -12.64 9.43
CA PRO A 87 -6.78 -12.66 7.96
C PRO A 87 -6.64 -11.30 7.29
N THR A 88 -7.27 -10.24 7.82
CA THR A 88 -7.20 -8.91 7.19
C THR A 88 -5.81 -8.28 7.31
N THR A 89 -5.13 -8.51 8.43
CA THR A 89 -3.76 -8.04 8.69
C THR A 89 -2.77 -8.83 7.84
N ARG A 90 -2.99 -10.14 7.68
CA ARG A 90 -2.22 -11.03 6.80
C ARG A 90 -2.34 -10.61 5.35
N ALA A 91 -3.53 -10.26 4.87
CA ALA A 91 -3.74 -9.75 3.51
C ALA A 91 -2.90 -8.49 3.23
N VAL A 92 -2.88 -7.51 4.14
CA VAL A 92 -2.05 -6.31 3.98
C VAL A 92 -0.56 -6.66 3.99
N TRP A 93 -0.14 -7.58 4.87
CA TRP A 93 1.24 -8.04 4.93
C TRP A 93 1.69 -8.74 3.64
N LEU A 94 0.89 -9.67 3.12
CA LEU A 94 1.14 -10.38 1.85
C LEU A 94 1.18 -9.41 0.66
N GLY A 95 0.19 -8.53 0.56
CA GLY A 95 0.13 -7.53 -0.52
C GLY A 95 1.36 -6.63 -0.54
N ASN A 96 1.78 -6.10 0.62
CA ASN A 96 2.98 -5.28 0.69
C ASN A 96 4.27 -6.06 0.37
N ARG A 97 4.33 -7.35 0.73
CA ARG A 97 5.47 -8.21 0.37
C ARG A 97 5.53 -8.47 -1.13
N ALA A 98 4.39 -8.78 -1.74
CA ALA A 98 4.27 -8.95 -3.19
C ALA A 98 4.69 -7.67 -3.91
N TYR A 99 4.19 -6.51 -3.48
CA TYR A 99 4.58 -5.22 -4.04
C TYR A 99 6.09 -5.00 -3.98
N ALA A 100 6.70 -5.21 -2.80
CA ALA A 100 8.13 -5.03 -2.64
C ALA A 100 8.97 -6.00 -3.49
N ALA A 101 8.55 -7.27 -3.59
CA ALA A 101 9.18 -8.28 -4.43
C ALA A 101 9.15 -7.89 -5.92
N LEU A 102 7.98 -7.46 -6.41
CA LEU A 102 7.78 -7.07 -7.79
C LEU A 102 8.51 -5.78 -8.17
N ARG A 103 8.65 -4.84 -7.23
CA ARG A 103 9.38 -3.58 -7.44
C ARG A 103 10.89 -3.67 -7.20
N CYS A 104 11.38 -4.79 -6.64
CA CYS A 104 12.79 -4.96 -6.30
C CYS A 104 13.28 -6.36 -6.70
N PRO A 105 13.63 -6.57 -7.98
CA PRO A 105 14.15 -7.85 -8.46
C PRO A 105 15.38 -8.35 -7.69
N ALA A 106 16.17 -7.44 -7.10
CA ALA A 106 17.32 -7.77 -6.26
C ALA A 106 16.97 -8.58 -4.99
N LEU A 107 15.69 -8.66 -4.61
CA LEU A 107 15.22 -9.55 -3.55
C LEU A 107 15.20 -11.03 -3.95
N GLY A 108 15.36 -11.35 -5.25
CA GLY A 108 15.41 -12.72 -5.75
C GLY A 108 14.11 -13.51 -5.55
N ILE A 109 12.97 -12.82 -5.47
CA ILE A 109 11.66 -13.44 -5.33
C ILE A 109 11.04 -13.59 -6.72
N GLU A 110 10.74 -14.83 -7.10
CA GLU A 110 10.10 -15.14 -8.37
C GLU A 110 8.75 -14.40 -8.52
N PRO A 111 8.46 -13.80 -9.69
CA PRO A 111 7.20 -13.09 -9.93
C PRO A 111 5.95 -13.93 -9.68
N LEU A 112 5.99 -15.22 -9.99
CA LEU A 112 4.88 -16.15 -9.71
C LEU A 112 4.61 -16.29 -8.21
N VAL A 113 5.64 -16.28 -7.36
CA VAL A 113 5.49 -16.33 -5.90
C VAL A 113 4.85 -15.04 -5.39
N ALA A 114 5.30 -13.89 -5.89
CA ALA A 114 4.72 -12.61 -5.53
C ALA A 114 3.26 -12.49 -5.99
N LEU A 115 2.93 -12.98 -7.19
CA LEU A 115 1.56 -13.03 -7.69
C LEU A 115 0.68 -13.93 -6.81
N ALA A 116 1.16 -15.10 -6.38
CA ALA A 116 0.43 -15.97 -5.47
C ALA A 116 0.13 -15.29 -4.12
N TRP A 117 1.07 -14.52 -3.56
CA TRP A 117 0.84 -13.77 -2.33
C TRP A 117 -0.26 -12.72 -2.47
N VAL A 118 -0.29 -11.97 -3.58
CA VAL A 118 -1.34 -10.96 -3.77
C VAL A 118 -2.70 -11.58 -4.09
N GLU A 119 -2.75 -12.73 -4.77
CA GLU A 119 -4.00 -13.48 -4.96
C GLU A 119 -4.56 -14.00 -3.62
N GLU A 120 -3.70 -14.53 -2.72
CA GLU A 120 -4.11 -14.90 -1.36
C GLU A 120 -4.63 -13.67 -0.58
N ALA A 121 -3.96 -12.52 -0.72
CA ALA A 121 -4.41 -11.29 -0.09
C ALA A 121 -5.78 -10.81 -0.61
N LEU A 122 -6.02 -10.91 -1.91
CA LEU A 122 -7.28 -10.53 -2.55
C LEU A 122 -8.43 -11.47 -2.19
N ALA A 123 -8.16 -12.77 -2.03
CA ALA A 123 -9.15 -13.72 -1.54
C ALA A 123 -9.67 -13.33 -0.14
N ALA A 124 -8.77 -12.85 0.73
CA ALA A 124 -9.14 -12.37 2.06
C ALA A 124 -9.76 -10.95 2.05
N ARG A 125 -9.39 -10.10 1.08
CA ARG A 125 -9.83 -8.71 0.98
C ARG A 125 -10.06 -8.28 -0.47
N PRO A 126 -11.21 -8.64 -1.06
CA PRO A 126 -11.51 -8.29 -2.44
C PRO A 126 -11.68 -6.77 -2.59
N GLY A 127 -11.33 -6.24 -3.76
CA GLY A 127 -11.62 -4.84 -4.14
C GLY A 127 -10.71 -3.78 -3.51
N VAL A 128 -9.65 -4.15 -2.77
CA VAL A 128 -8.69 -3.17 -2.25
C VAL A 128 -7.81 -2.65 -3.40
N PRO A 129 -7.84 -1.33 -3.73
CA PRO A 129 -7.15 -0.82 -4.92
C PRO A 129 -5.64 -1.11 -4.94
N ALA A 130 -4.96 -0.99 -3.80
CA ALA A 130 -3.53 -1.29 -3.71
C ALA A 130 -3.21 -2.77 -3.97
N LEU A 131 -4.10 -3.70 -3.59
CA LEU A 131 -3.92 -5.13 -3.87
C LEU A 131 -4.18 -5.43 -5.35
N LEU A 132 -5.22 -4.82 -5.93
CA LEU A 132 -5.51 -4.94 -7.37
C LEU A 132 -4.37 -4.37 -8.23
N HIS A 133 -3.80 -3.23 -7.83
CA HIS A 133 -2.62 -2.65 -8.50
C HIS A 133 -1.42 -3.62 -8.41
N THR A 134 -1.14 -4.15 -7.22
CA THR A 134 -0.07 -5.13 -7.03
C THR A 134 -0.28 -6.41 -7.86
N ARG A 135 -1.54 -6.88 -7.96
CA ARG A 135 -1.92 -7.99 -8.85
C ARG A 135 -1.61 -7.67 -10.30
N ALA A 136 -1.93 -6.46 -10.77
CA ALA A 136 -1.64 -6.08 -12.14
C ALA A 136 -0.12 -6.08 -12.44
N ILE A 137 0.71 -5.58 -11.53
CA ILE A 137 2.17 -5.66 -11.66
C ILE A 137 2.62 -7.12 -11.72
N GLY A 138 2.07 -7.98 -10.86
CA GLY A 138 2.36 -9.42 -10.85
C GLY A 138 1.97 -10.11 -12.15
N LEU A 139 0.80 -9.79 -12.70
CA LEU A 139 0.33 -10.30 -14.00
C LEU A 139 1.26 -9.89 -15.14
N ALA A 140 1.66 -8.62 -15.20
CA ALA A 140 2.62 -8.15 -16.20
C ALA A 140 3.97 -8.88 -16.09
N ALA A 141 4.49 -9.04 -14.86
CA ALA A 141 5.77 -9.69 -14.61
C ALA A 141 5.80 -11.18 -15.01
N VAL A 142 4.64 -11.86 -15.05
CA VAL A 142 4.52 -13.26 -15.52
C VAL A 142 4.06 -13.36 -16.97
N GLY A 143 4.08 -12.27 -17.74
CA GLY A 143 3.74 -12.24 -19.17
C GLY A 143 2.24 -12.16 -19.48
N ARG A 144 1.38 -11.99 -18.47
CA ARG A 144 -0.09 -11.85 -18.63
C ARG A 144 -0.48 -10.38 -18.84
N ALA A 145 0.06 -9.77 -19.89
CA ALA A 145 -0.02 -8.33 -20.14
C ALA A 145 -1.47 -7.83 -20.37
N ASP A 146 -2.32 -8.57 -21.09
CA ASP A 146 -3.71 -8.15 -21.33
C ASP A 146 -4.52 -8.05 -20.04
N GLU A 147 -4.36 -9.04 -19.15
CA GLU A 147 -5.04 -9.04 -17.86
C GLU A 147 -4.50 -7.95 -16.94
N SER A 148 -3.19 -7.67 -16.99
CA SER A 148 -2.61 -6.55 -16.26
C SER A 148 -3.24 -5.22 -16.67
N LEU A 149 -3.30 -4.94 -17.98
CA LEU A 149 -3.91 -3.74 -18.53
C LEU A 149 -5.37 -3.60 -18.11
N ALA A 150 -6.16 -4.67 -18.27
CA ALA A 150 -7.57 -4.67 -17.88
C ALA A 150 -7.78 -4.32 -16.40
N VAL A 151 -6.92 -4.82 -15.51
CA VAL A 151 -6.95 -4.49 -14.07
C VAL A 151 -6.55 -3.04 -13.83
N LEU A 152 -5.48 -2.55 -14.47
CA LEU A 152 -5.01 -1.19 -14.29
C LEU A 152 -6.02 -0.15 -14.81
N ASP A 153 -6.67 -0.41 -15.95
CA ASP A 153 -7.70 0.47 -16.50
C ASP A 153 -8.94 0.52 -15.61
N GLY A 154 -9.34 -0.64 -15.07
CA GLY A 154 -10.46 -0.76 -14.12
C GLY A 154 -10.25 -0.02 -12.79
N LEU A 155 -9.03 0.43 -12.49
CA LEU A 155 -8.68 1.16 -11.28
C LEU A 155 -8.75 2.69 -11.42
N SER A 156 -9.18 3.24 -12.55
CA SER A 156 -9.23 4.69 -12.81
C SER A 156 -9.90 5.55 -11.71
N ALA A 157 -10.94 5.04 -11.05
CA ALA A 157 -11.62 5.74 -9.95
C ALA A 157 -10.74 5.99 -8.70
N VAL A 158 -9.53 5.40 -8.64
CA VAL A 158 -8.59 5.59 -7.54
C VAL A 158 -7.82 6.91 -7.65
N ASP A 159 -7.69 7.46 -8.87
CA ASP A 159 -6.81 8.60 -9.15
C ASP A 159 -7.18 9.82 -8.31
N ASP A 160 -8.47 10.14 -8.18
CA ASP A 160 -8.95 11.29 -7.39
C ASP A 160 -8.81 11.09 -5.87
N ARG A 161 -8.94 9.83 -5.40
CA ARG A 161 -8.97 9.52 -3.96
C ARG A 161 -7.60 9.27 -3.38
N TRP A 162 -6.68 8.79 -4.22
CA TRP A 162 -5.32 8.46 -3.86
C TRP A 162 -4.38 8.79 -5.03
N PRO A 163 -4.06 10.09 -5.21
CA PRO A 163 -3.27 10.56 -6.35
C PRO A 163 -1.93 9.85 -6.52
N ALA A 164 -1.25 9.52 -5.42
CA ALA A 164 0.00 8.78 -5.48
C ALA A 164 -0.15 7.38 -6.10
N LEU A 165 -1.20 6.64 -5.74
CA LEU A 165 -1.48 5.33 -6.34
C LEU A 165 -1.96 5.49 -7.79
N GLY A 166 -2.72 6.54 -8.10
CA GLY A 166 -3.09 6.86 -9.47
C GLY A 166 -1.89 7.18 -10.36
N ALA A 167 -0.90 7.89 -9.83
CA ALA A 167 0.35 8.18 -10.54
C ALA A 167 1.16 6.91 -10.82
N GLU A 168 1.31 6.02 -9.83
CA GLU A 168 1.97 4.72 -10.03
C GLU A 168 1.23 3.85 -11.06
N ARG A 169 -0.10 3.77 -10.95
CA ARG A 169 -0.95 3.06 -11.91
C ARG A 169 -0.77 3.57 -13.33
N CYS A 170 -0.72 4.89 -13.51
CA CYS A 170 -0.46 5.51 -14.81
C CYS A 170 0.96 5.23 -15.32
N HIS A 171 1.96 5.19 -14.45
CA HIS A 171 3.31 4.76 -14.83
C HIS A 171 3.34 3.31 -15.34
N ASP A 172 2.66 2.39 -14.64
CA ASP A 172 2.60 0.99 -15.04
C ASP A 172 1.80 0.79 -16.34
N LEU A 173 0.71 1.55 -16.53
CA LEU A 173 -0.02 1.58 -17.81
C LEU A 173 0.87 2.07 -18.96
N ALA A 174 1.64 3.13 -18.74
CA ALA A 174 2.56 3.64 -19.75
C ALA A 174 3.58 2.58 -20.16
N ALA A 175 4.20 1.90 -19.20
CA ALA A 175 5.16 0.84 -19.46
C ALA A 175 4.53 -0.35 -20.22
N ALA A 176 3.30 -0.72 -19.86
CA ALA A 176 2.58 -1.81 -20.53
C ALA A 176 2.21 -1.45 -21.99
N TRP A 177 1.80 -0.21 -22.26
CA TRP A 177 1.51 0.26 -23.63
C TRP A 177 2.78 0.45 -24.48
N ASP A 178 3.89 0.89 -23.89
CA ASP A 178 5.20 0.94 -24.57
C ASP A 178 5.65 -0.44 -25.03
N ALA A 179 5.55 -1.45 -24.15
CA ALA A 179 5.93 -2.83 -24.46
C ALA A 179 5.14 -3.42 -25.65
N ARG A 180 4.01 -2.81 -26.00
CA ARG A 180 3.16 -3.17 -27.14
C ARG A 180 3.36 -2.29 -28.37
N GLY A 181 4.28 -1.33 -28.33
CA GLY A 181 4.51 -0.38 -29.42
C GLY A 181 3.46 0.73 -29.54
N HIS A 182 2.60 0.91 -28.52
CA HIS A 182 1.55 1.93 -28.52
C HIS A 182 2.03 3.23 -27.85
N ALA A 183 3.04 3.87 -28.45
CA ALA A 183 3.75 5.03 -27.88
C ALA A 183 2.84 6.21 -27.53
N ALA A 184 1.77 6.46 -28.32
CA ALA A 184 0.83 7.54 -28.05
C ALA A 184 0.04 7.32 -26.75
N TYR A 185 -0.43 6.08 -26.50
CA TYR A 185 -1.11 5.73 -25.25
C TYR A 185 -0.15 5.81 -24.06
N ALA A 186 1.08 5.34 -24.23
CA ALA A 186 2.09 5.45 -23.18
C ALA A 186 2.40 6.91 -22.83
N ALA A 187 2.52 7.79 -23.84
CA ALA A 187 2.74 9.22 -23.62
C ALA A 187 1.60 9.89 -22.85
N ASP A 188 0.35 9.59 -23.18
CA ASP A 188 -0.82 10.10 -22.44
C ASP A 188 -0.79 9.67 -20.97
N TYR A 189 -0.51 8.39 -20.70
CA TYR A 189 -0.42 7.89 -19.33
C TYR A 189 0.76 8.48 -18.55
N ARG A 190 1.92 8.69 -19.17
CA ARG A 190 3.03 9.42 -18.51
C ARG A 190 2.62 10.85 -18.15
N ALA A 191 1.90 11.54 -19.04
CA ALA A 191 1.42 12.90 -18.76
C ALA A 191 0.40 12.92 -17.61
N ARG A 192 -0.49 11.92 -17.52
CA ARG A 192 -1.41 11.75 -16.38
C ARG A 192 -0.66 11.49 -15.08
N ALA A 193 0.34 10.61 -15.10
CA ALA A 193 1.17 10.30 -13.94
C ALA A 193 1.86 11.58 -13.40
N ALA A 194 2.43 12.39 -14.28
CA ALA A 194 3.07 13.65 -13.91
C ALA A 194 2.09 14.65 -13.25
N ARG A 195 0.86 14.75 -13.76
CA ARG A 195 -0.18 15.61 -13.15
C ARG A 195 -0.58 15.14 -11.75
N LEU A 196 -0.73 13.82 -11.56
CA LEU A 196 -1.10 13.23 -10.27
C LEU A 196 0.03 13.30 -9.24
N ALA A 197 1.29 13.24 -9.67
CA ALA A 197 2.46 13.32 -8.80
C ALA A 197 2.81 14.75 -8.36
N GLY A 198 2.42 15.77 -9.13
CA GLY A 198 2.70 17.18 -8.85
C GLY A 198 1.59 17.95 -8.10
N GLY A 199 0.46 17.29 -7.81
CA GLY A 199 -0.69 17.87 -7.09
C GLY A 199 -0.63 17.79 -5.57
#